data_AF-A0A7K2XLV3-F1
#
_entry.id   AF-A0A7K2XLV3-F1
#
_cell.length_a   1.000
_cell.length_b   1.000
_cell.length_c   1.000
_cell.angle_alpha   90.00
_cell.angle_beta   90.00
_cell.angle_gamma   90.00
#
_symmetry.space_group_name_H-M   'P 1'
#
loop_
_entity.id
_entity.type
_entity.pdbx_description
1 polymer ?
#
loop_
_entity_poly.entity_id
_entity_poly.type
_entity_poly.pdbx_seq_one_letter_code
_entity_poly.pdbx_strand_id
1 'polypeptide(L)' 'GDPVPRRFTAEQLAELADGAGLEVGAVHGVRVFADLVPGVLVDTEPGAAEALLRLEAAAAELPSFHAVATQLHVLGEKRT' A
#
# COMPACT_ATOMS: atom_id res chain seq x y z
N GLY A 1 -4.34 6.66 -26.27
CA GLY A 1 -3.46 6.16 -25.20
C GLY A 1 -4.35 5.44 -24.22
N ASP A 2 -3.91 4.29 -23.72
CA ASP A 2 -4.66 3.52 -22.72
C ASP A 2 -4.97 4.44 -21.51
N PRO A 3 -6.24 4.72 -21.20
CA PRO A 3 -6.61 5.67 -20.16
C PRO A 3 -6.39 5.14 -18.74
N VAL A 4 -5.97 3.87 -18.59
CA VAL A 4 -5.69 3.30 -17.28
C VAL A 4 -4.23 3.58 -16.90
N PRO A 5 -3.95 4.29 -15.77
CA PRO A 5 -2.59 4.36 -15.25
C PRO A 5 -2.08 2.93 -15.03
N ARG A 6 -0.86 2.63 -15.50
CA ARG A 6 -0.26 1.29 -15.42
C ARG A 6 -0.45 0.73 -14.02
N ARG A 7 -1.12 -0.42 -13.91
CA ARG A 7 -1.25 -1.18 -12.67
C ARG A 7 0.01 -2.02 -12.50
N PHE A 8 0.54 -2.03 -11.29
CA PHE A 8 1.72 -2.80 -10.95
C PHE A 8 1.45 -3.71 -9.76
N THR A 9 1.96 -4.94 -9.81
CA THR A 9 2.13 -5.76 -8.61
C THR A 9 3.35 -5.27 -7.81
N ALA A 10 3.51 -5.79 -6.59
CA ALA A 10 4.70 -5.51 -5.77
C ALA A 10 5.98 -5.96 -6.48
N GLU A 11 5.97 -7.12 -7.14
CA GLU A 11 7.09 -7.66 -7.91
C GLU A 11 7.43 -6.73 -9.09
N GLN A 12 6.43 -6.29 -9.86
CA GLN A 12 6.65 -5.38 -10.98
C GLN A 12 7.23 -4.03 -10.54
N LEU A 13 6.77 -3.48 -9.40
CA LEU A 13 7.37 -2.26 -8.84
C LEU A 13 8.81 -2.51 -8.37
N ALA A 14 9.08 -3.65 -7.75
CA ALA A 14 10.42 -4.00 -7.29
C ALA A 14 11.39 -4.16 -8.45
N GLU A 15 10.98 -4.83 -9.53
CA GLU A 15 11.76 -4.95 -10.77
C GLU A 15 12.04 -3.60 -11.43
N LEU A 16 11.05 -2.69 -11.44
CA LEU A 16 11.25 -1.33 -11.96
C LEU A 16 12.24 -0.54 -11.11
N ALA A 17 12.18 -0.66 -9.79
CA ALA A 17 13.12 -0.01 -8.88
C ALA A 17 14.54 -0.57 -9.05
N ASP A 18 14.69 -1.89 -9.15
CA ASP A 18 15.98 -2.54 -9.42
C ASP A 18 16.56 -2.12 -10.76
N GLY A 19 15.74 -2.10 -11.82
CA GLY A 19 16.13 -1.60 -13.14
C GLY A 19 16.54 -0.11 -13.15
N ALA A 20 16.11 0.66 -12.15
CA ALA A 20 16.53 2.05 -11.94
C ALA A 20 17.78 2.20 -11.06
N GLY A 21 18.39 1.10 -10.61
CA GLY A 21 19.59 1.10 -9.76
C GLY A 21 19.30 1.29 -8.27
N LEU A 22 18.06 1.03 -7.84
CA LEU A 22 17.68 1.05 -6.44
C LEU A 22 17.64 -0.39 -5.88
N GLU A 23 18.16 -0.57 -4.68
CA GLU A 23 17.91 -1.76 -3.87
C GLU A 23 16.62 -1.55 -3.07
N VAL A 24 15.62 -2.39 -3.28
CA VAL A 24 14.33 -2.30 -2.58
C VAL A 24 14.46 -2.83 -1.17
N GLY A 25 14.15 -2.00 -0.17
CA GLY A 25 14.18 -2.38 1.24
C GLY A 25 12.81 -2.77 1.78
N ALA A 26 11.77 -1.96 1.51
CA ALA A 26 10.43 -2.19 2.05
C ALA A 26 9.34 -1.90 1.03
N VAL A 27 8.25 -2.68 1.10
CA VAL A 27 7.03 -2.48 0.31
C VAL A 27 5.84 -2.46 1.24
N HIS A 28 5.10 -1.35 1.24
CA HIS A 28 3.94 -1.15 2.08
C HIS A 28 2.64 -1.08 1.28
N GLY A 29 1.61 -1.79 1.75
CA GLY A 29 0.25 -1.56 1.32
C GLY A 29 -0.28 -0.25 1.91
N VAL A 30 -0.92 0.58 1.09
CA VAL A 30 -1.53 1.85 1.51
C VAL A 30 -3.03 1.78 1.26
N ARG A 31 -3.82 2.13 2.29
CA ARG A 31 -5.30 2.07 2.28
C ARG A 31 -5.80 0.67 1.94
N VAL A 32 -5.40 -0.30 2.75
CA VAL A 32 -5.80 -1.71 2.63
C VAL A 32 -7.30 -1.88 2.95
N PHE A 33 -7.81 -1.13 3.92
CA PHE A 33 -9.17 -1.27 4.43
C PHE A 33 -9.99 0.00 4.30
N ALA A 34 -9.37 1.18 4.23
CA ALA A 34 -10.05 2.48 4.21
C ALA A 34 -11.10 2.60 3.10
N ASP A 35 -10.90 1.91 1.98
CA ASP A 35 -11.83 1.91 0.85
C ASP A 35 -12.88 0.79 0.92
N LEU A 36 -12.66 -0.19 1.80
CA LEU A 36 -13.51 -1.35 2.02
C LEU A 36 -14.47 -1.14 3.20
N VAL A 37 -14.10 -0.27 4.15
CA VAL A 37 -14.90 0.06 5.33
C VAL A 37 -15.91 1.17 4.98
N PRO A 38 -17.22 0.97 5.23
CA PRO A 38 -18.22 2.01 5.07
C PRO A 38 -17.89 3.26 5.90
N GLY A 39 -17.79 4.43 5.26
CA GLY A 39 -17.44 5.68 5.94
C GLY A 39 -18.34 6.02 7.13
N VAL A 40 -19.64 5.72 7.03
CA VAL A 40 -20.60 5.94 8.12
C VAL A 40 -20.19 5.24 9.42
N LEU A 41 -19.59 4.05 9.36
CA LEU A 41 -19.15 3.34 10.56
C LEU A 41 -17.95 4.05 11.21
N VAL A 42 -17.08 4.65 10.41
CA VAL A 42 -15.93 5.41 10.91
C VAL A 42 -16.38 6.73 11.54
N ASP A 43 -17.41 7.35 10.96
CA ASP A 43 -17.93 8.65 11.38
C ASP A 43 -18.77 8.59 12.66
N THR A 44 -19.51 7.49 12.87
CA THR A 44 -20.48 7.39 13.99
C THR A 44 -19.94 6.67 15.21
N GLU A 45 -19.00 5.73 15.03
CA GLU A 45 -18.49 4.91 16.13
C GLU A 45 -17.29 5.59 16.83
N PRO A 46 -17.38 5.90 18.14
CA PRO A 46 -16.28 6.51 18.87
C PRO A 46 -14.98 5.69 18.78
N GLY A 47 -13.91 6.32 18.32
CA GLY A 47 -12.59 5.70 18.20
C GLY A 47 -12.40 4.80 16.97
N ALA A 48 -13.40 4.63 16.11
CA ALA A 48 -13.28 3.78 14.92
C ALA A 48 -12.19 4.26 13.95
N ALA A 49 -12.01 5.58 13.78
CA ALA A 49 -10.93 6.13 12.96
C ALA A 49 -9.53 5.73 13.47
N GLU A 50 -9.31 5.77 14.79
CA GLU A 50 -8.03 5.36 15.38
C GLU A 50 -7.82 3.84 15.30
N ALA A 51 -8.90 3.06 15.49
CA ALA A 51 -8.84 1.62 15.31
C ALA A 51 -8.51 1.23 13.87
N LEU A 52 -9.13 1.91 12.89
CA LEU A 52 -8.85 1.71 11.47
C LEU A 52 -7.39 2.08 11.14
N LEU A 53 -6.88 3.20 11.67
CA LEU A 53 -5.49 3.59 11.48
C LEU A 53 -4.50 2.54 12.02
N ARG A 54 -4.76 2.00 13.22
CA ARG A 54 -3.92 0.94 13.79
C ARG A 54 -3.97 -0.34 12.96
N LEU A 55 -5.14 -0.70 12.44
CA LEU A 55 -5.30 -1.85 11.56
C LEU A 55 -4.55 -1.65 10.23
N GLU A 56 -4.66 -0.47 9.62
CA GLU A 56 -3.94 -0.10 8.40
C GLU A 56 -2.43 -0.20 8.60
N ALA A 57 -1.90 0.37 9.69
CA ALA A 57 -0.47 0.31 10.00
C ALA A 57 0.01 -1.14 10.18
N ALA A 58 -0.77 -1.98 10.86
CA ALA A 58 -0.42 -3.39 11.05
C ALA A 58 -0.46 -4.20 9.73
N ALA A 59 -1.38 -3.87 8.82
CA ALA A 59 -1.50 -4.56 7.54
C ALA A 59 -0.52 -4.05 6.47
N ALA A 60 -0.05 -2.80 6.57
CA ALA A 60 0.83 -2.18 5.59
C ALA A 60 2.11 -3.00 5.35
N GLU A 61 2.70 -3.58 6.41
CA GLU A 61 3.94 -4.36 6.35
C GLU A 61 3.75 -5.82 5.89
N LEU A 62 2.50 -6.29 5.77
CA LEU A 62 2.20 -7.69 5.49
C LEU A 62 2.00 -7.94 3.98
N PRO A 63 2.87 -8.71 3.32
CA PRO A 63 2.79 -8.92 1.86
C PRO A 63 1.46 -9.51 1.39
N SER A 64 0.79 -10.30 2.23
CA SER A 64 -0.52 -10.89 1.92
C SER A 64 -1.62 -9.86 1.64
N PHE A 65 -1.45 -8.61 2.09
CA PHE A 65 -2.42 -7.53 1.87
C PHE A 65 -2.10 -6.65 0.65
N HIS A 66 -0.94 -6.81 0.01
CA HIS A 66 -0.55 -5.97 -1.14
C HIS A 66 -1.53 -6.06 -2.32
N ALA A 67 -2.12 -7.24 -2.55
CA ALA A 67 -3.07 -7.45 -3.65
C ALA A 67 -4.41 -6.71 -3.49
N VAL A 68 -4.77 -6.33 -2.27
CA VAL A 68 -6.01 -5.61 -1.96
C VAL A 68 -5.77 -4.14 -1.59
N ALA A 69 -4.52 -3.76 -1.38
CA ALA A 69 -4.16 -2.37 -1.13
C ALA A 69 -4.48 -1.51 -2.36
N THR A 70 -5.08 -0.35 -2.13
CA THR A 70 -5.38 0.59 -3.23
C THR A 70 -4.11 1.15 -3.85
N GLN A 71 -3.03 1.23 -3.08
CA GLN A 71 -1.71 1.66 -3.55
C GLN A 71 -0.60 0.84 -2.89
N LEU A 72 0.56 0.79 -3.54
CA LEU A 72 1.79 0.25 -2.98
C LEU A 72 2.82 1.35 -2.87
N HIS A 73 3.51 1.42 -1.73
CA HIS A 73 4.62 2.31 -1.48
C HIS A 73 5.91 1.50 -1.38
N VAL A 74 6.83 1.71 -2.31
CA VAL A 74 8.13 1.05 -2.34
C VAL A 74 9.20 2.02 -1.89
N LEU A 75 9.97 1.62 -0.87
CA LEU A 75 11.16 2.32 -0.43
C LEU A 75 12.38 1.59 -0.99
N GLY A 76 13.21 2.30 -1.75
CA GLY A 76 14.47 1.80 -2.26
C GLY A 76 15.62 2.75 -1.96
N GLU A 77 16.80 2.18 -1.76
CA GLU A 77 18.05 2.91 -1.55
C GLU A 77 18.93 2.81 -2.79
N LYS A 78 19.72 3.84 -3.08
CA LYS A 78 20.62 3.82 -4.23
C LYS A 78 21.74 2.81 -3.97
N ARG A 79 21.99 1.91 -4.92
CA ARG A 79 23.16 1.01 -4.87
C ARG A 79 24.44 1.84 -4.91
N THR A 80 25.23 1.81 -3.84
CA THR A 80 26.56 2.42 -3.75
C THR A 80 27.59 1.65 -4.54
#